data_AF-A0A1F7QJT5-F1
#
_entry.id   AF-A0A1F7QJT5-F1
#
_cell.length_a   1.000
_cell.length_b   1.000
_cell.length_c   1.000
_cell.angle_alpha   90.00
_cell.angle_beta   90.00
_cell.angle_gamma   90.00
#
_symmetry.space_group_name_H-M   'P 1'
#
loop_
_entity.id
_entity.type
_entity.pdbx_description
1 polymer ?
#
loop_
_entity_poly.entity_id
_entity_poly.type
_entity_poly.pdbx_seq_one_letter_code
_entity_poly.pdbx_strand_id
1 'polypeptide(L)'
;MNKLAPHLASLALVCIGLLMLGVAAVAVFSTTSNGQSITSMIVMGALLVILGALLPRLADDFEVGPKGLKAKLKGLSKTVTQAEQEIPPATEPIMISKTKTYSTDQITEQILQEASSSPRAALIHLGVIIERQTRLLLAKTNWIKPSPHLNFSAIISYLEERKFVSVNLTSSLRMFWDVRNDLVHSSEDQNDEDILRAIDIGLTILKMIDGIPHERNVVYHPGVDVFEDEECKIKRPNILGVILDTTSPGGAIKQKRIFPTTRSYKKSQELSWEWNFDIILGESWYREPDTKEIKSAWGSSAEFIGRPLEEVV
;
A
#
# COMPACT_ATOMS: atom_id res chain seq x y z
N MET A 1 10.24 -34.73 -13.40
CA MET A 1 9.03 -35.02 -14.20
C MET A 1 8.06 -33.84 -14.35
N ASN A 2 8.39 -32.60 -13.92
CA ASN A 2 7.46 -31.44 -13.95
C ASN A 2 7.59 -30.48 -15.15
N LYS A 3 8.39 -30.78 -16.17
CA LYS A 3 8.57 -29.91 -17.37
C LYS A 3 7.35 -29.84 -18.30
N LEU A 4 6.29 -30.61 -18.06
CA LEU A 4 5.09 -30.65 -18.91
C LEU A 4 3.98 -29.68 -18.46
N ALA A 5 3.99 -29.20 -17.21
CA ALA A 5 2.88 -28.41 -16.66
C ALA A 5 2.59 -27.06 -17.37
N PRO A 6 3.58 -26.21 -17.72
CA PRO A 6 3.29 -24.94 -18.40
C PRO A 6 2.85 -25.16 -19.86
N HIS A 7 3.36 -26.21 -20.52
CA HIS A 7 2.89 -26.60 -21.84
C HIS A 7 1.45 -27.10 -21.81
N LEU A 8 1.03 -27.80 -20.75
CA LEU A 8 -0.34 -28.26 -20.58
C LEU A 8 -1.33 -27.11 -20.36
N ALA A 9 -0.95 -26.03 -19.66
CA ALA A 9 -1.83 -24.87 -19.46
C ALA A 9 -2.03 -24.07 -20.77
N SER A 10 -0.96 -23.85 -21.53
CA SER A 10 -1.03 -23.24 -22.86
C SER A 10 -1.83 -24.12 -23.84
N LEU A 11 -1.59 -25.44 -23.83
CA LEU A 11 -2.34 -26.40 -24.62
C LEU A 11 -3.82 -26.43 -24.22
N ALA A 12 -4.15 -26.31 -22.93
CA ALA A 12 -5.52 -26.26 -22.43
C ALA A 12 -6.25 -25.00 -22.91
N LEU A 13 -5.61 -23.83 -22.89
CA LEU A 13 -6.18 -22.59 -23.43
C LEU A 13 -6.39 -22.67 -24.95
N VAL A 14 -5.45 -23.26 -25.69
CA VAL A 14 -5.58 -23.51 -27.13
C VAL A 14 -6.70 -24.52 -27.40
N CYS A 15 -6.79 -25.59 -26.61
CA CYS A 15 -7.87 -26.57 -26.70
C CYS A 15 -9.23 -25.94 -26.38
N ILE A 16 -9.36 -25.12 -25.34
CA ILE A 16 -10.60 -24.40 -25.02
C ILE A 16 -10.98 -23.44 -26.14
N GLY A 17 -10.00 -22.71 -26.71
CA GLY A 17 -10.22 -21.85 -27.86
C GLY A 17 -10.73 -22.62 -29.08
N LEU A 18 -10.11 -23.76 -29.40
CA LEU A 18 -10.53 -24.65 -30.48
C LEU A 18 -11.89 -25.30 -30.22
N LEU A 19 -12.20 -25.62 -28.96
CA LEU A 19 -13.48 -26.21 -28.55
C LEU A 19 -14.60 -25.19 -28.66
N MET A 20 -14.36 -23.94 -28.25
CA MET A 20 -15.30 -22.82 -28.46
C MET A 20 -15.51 -22.52 -29.95
N LEU A 21 -14.44 -22.59 -30.76
CA LEU A 21 -14.52 -22.47 -32.22
C LEU A 21 -15.32 -23.62 -32.84
N GLY A 22 -15.12 -24.85 -32.34
CA GLY A 22 -15.88 -26.03 -32.72
C GLY A 22 -17.35 -25.92 -32.35
N VAL A 23 -17.68 -25.46 -31.14
CA VAL A 23 -19.06 -25.23 -30.68
C VAL A 23 -19.71 -24.13 -31.51
N ALA A 24 -19.00 -23.04 -31.83
CA ALA A 24 -19.50 -21.99 -32.70
C ALA A 24 -19.75 -22.52 -34.14
N ALA A 25 -18.85 -23.34 -34.67
CA ALA A 25 -19.01 -23.95 -35.99
C ALA A 25 -20.18 -24.94 -36.03
N VAL A 26 -20.34 -25.77 -35.00
CA VAL A 26 -21.48 -26.70 -34.86
C VAL A 26 -22.79 -25.93 -34.67
N ALA A 27 -22.79 -24.85 -33.90
CA ALA A 27 -23.96 -23.99 -33.75
C ALA A 27 -24.39 -23.40 -35.10
N VAL A 28 -23.43 -22.91 -35.92
CA VAL A 28 -23.70 -22.43 -37.29
C VAL A 28 -24.24 -23.54 -38.18
N PHE A 29 -23.65 -24.73 -38.13
CA PHE A 29 -24.09 -25.84 -38.98
C PHE A 29 -25.47 -26.36 -38.58
N SER A 30 -25.79 -26.32 -37.28
CA SER A 30 -27.11 -26.70 -36.77
C SER A 30 -28.21 -25.68 -37.09
N THR A 31 -27.88 -24.39 -37.26
CA THR A 31 -28.85 -23.34 -37.62
C THR A 31 -29.05 -23.20 -39.13
N THR A 32 -28.14 -23.71 -39.97
CA THR A 32 -28.29 -23.71 -41.43
C THR A 32 -29.40 -24.61 -41.98
N SER A 33 -29.99 -25.51 -41.18
CA SER A 33 -31.14 -26.31 -41.64
C SER A 33 -32.46 -25.51 -41.70
N ASN A 34 -32.51 -24.30 -41.14
CA ASN A 34 -33.69 -23.44 -41.11
C ASN A 34 -33.39 -22.05 -41.70
N GLY A 35 -33.18 -21.98 -43.02
CA GLY A 35 -33.33 -20.76 -43.83
C GLY A 35 -32.78 -19.46 -43.24
N GLN A 36 -31.51 -19.42 -42.82
CA GLN A 36 -30.91 -18.18 -42.31
C GLN A 36 -30.43 -17.24 -43.43
N SER A 37 -30.63 -15.95 -43.19
CA SER A 37 -30.22 -14.82 -44.02
C SER A 37 -28.69 -14.70 -44.14
N ILE A 38 -28.22 -14.35 -45.34
CA ILE A 38 -26.82 -14.03 -45.71
C ILE A 38 -26.14 -13.11 -44.69
N THR A 39 -26.90 -12.24 -44.02
CA THR A 39 -26.40 -11.34 -42.98
C THR A 39 -25.73 -12.04 -41.79
N SER A 40 -26.20 -13.24 -41.40
CA SER A 40 -25.62 -14.01 -40.28
C SER A 40 -24.20 -14.51 -40.59
N MET A 41 -23.96 -14.96 -41.82
CA MET A 41 -22.65 -15.42 -42.27
C MET A 41 -21.63 -14.29 -42.36
N ILE A 42 -22.05 -13.09 -42.77
CA ILE A 42 -21.18 -11.91 -42.84
C ILE A 42 -20.72 -11.49 -41.43
N VAL A 43 -21.63 -11.47 -40.45
CA VAL A 43 -21.28 -11.10 -39.06
C VAL A 43 -20.31 -12.11 -38.44
N MET A 44 -20.50 -13.41 -38.69
CA MET A 44 -19.60 -14.45 -38.20
C MET A 44 -18.21 -14.37 -38.84
N GLY A 45 -18.15 -14.14 -40.15
CA GLY A 45 -16.88 -13.92 -40.87
C GLY A 45 -16.11 -12.72 -40.32
N ALA A 46 -16.81 -11.61 -40.05
CA ALA A 46 -16.20 -10.43 -39.43
C ALA A 46 -15.67 -10.74 -38.02
N LEU A 47 -16.42 -11.50 -37.20
CA LEU A 47 -16.00 -11.87 -35.84
C LEU A 47 -14.73 -12.75 -35.85
N LEU A 48 -14.64 -13.71 -36.78
CA LEU A 48 -13.46 -14.58 -36.91
C LEU A 48 -12.23 -13.81 -37.39
N VAL A 49 -12.39 -12.84 -38.29
CA VAL A 49 -11.29 -11.95 -38.70
C VAL A 49 -10.83 -11.08 -37.54
N ILE A 50 -11.76 -10.55 -36.74
CA ILE A 50 -11.46 -9.77 -35.54
C ILE A 50 -10.71 -10.64 -34.51
N LEU A 51 -11.18 -11.87 -34.24
CA LEU A 51 -10.49 -12.80 -33.35
C LEU A 51 -9.09 -13.17 -33.87
N GLY A 52 -8.96 -13.46 -35.17
CA GLY A 52 -7.68 -13.79 -35.80
C GLY A 52 -6.67 -12.65 -35.76
N ALA A 53 -7.13 -11.39 -35.80
CA ALA A 53 -6.28 -10.22 -35.66
C ALA A 53 -5.95 -9.87 -34.19
N LEU A 54 -6.85 -10.20 -33.24
CA LEU A 54 -6.66 -9.94 -31.81
C LEU A 54 -5.79 -11.01 -31.12
N LEU A 55 -5.89 -12.28 -31.52
CA LEU A 55 -5.16 -13.38 -30.89
C LEU A 55 -3.64 -13.21 -30.87
N PRO A 56 -2.96 -12.79 -31.97
CA PRO A 56 -1.52 -12.53 -31.95
C PRO A 56 -1.13 -11.39 -31.02
N ARG A 57 -1.95 -10.32 -30.97
CA ARG A 57 -1.72 -9.18 -30.06
C ARG A 57 -1.88 -9.56 -28.59
N LEU A 58 -2.86 -10.42 -28.28
CA LEU A 58 -3.04 -10.95 -26.93
C LEU A 58 -1.94 -11.96 -26.55
N ALA A 59 -1.37 -12.67 -27.52
CA ALA A 59 -0.27 -13.60 -27.28
C ALA A 59 1.05 -12.88 -26.96
N ASP A 60 1.32 -11.75 -27.61
CA ASP A 60 2.51 -10.92 -27.32
C ASP A 60 2.48 -10.32 -25.90
N ASP A 61 1.28 -10.04 -25.37
CA ASP A 61 1.10 -9.55 -23.99
C ASP A 61 1.19 -10.67 -22.93
N PHE A 62 1.15 -11.94 -23.35
CA PHE A 62 1.09 -13.12 -22.46
C PHE A 62 2.37 -13.98 -22.57
N GLU A 63 3.55 -13.37 -22.39
CA GLU A 63 4.80 -14.13 -22.26
C GLU A 63 4.84 -14.89 -20.92
N VAL A 64 4.33 -16.12 -20.90
CA VAL A 64 4.44 -17.03 -19.76
C VAL A 64 5.85 -17.64 -19.71
N GLY A 65 6.58 -17.44 -18.61
CA GLY A 65 7.88 -18.06 -18.35
C GLY A 65 9.03 -17.08 -18.11
N PRO A 66 10.30 -17.53 -18.25
CA PRO A 66 11.49 -16.74 -17.90
C PRO A 66 11.64 -15.43 -18.67
N LYS A 67 11.13 -15.37 -19.92
CA LYS A 67 11.15 -14.15 -20.73
C LYS A 67 10.21 -13.07 -20.17
N GLY A 68 8.99 -13.45 -19.81
CA GLY A 68 8.03 -12.56 -19.18
C GLY A 68 8.51 -11.99 -17.86
N LEU A 69 9.21 -12.78 -17.03
CA LEU A 69 9.81 -12.30 -15.79
C LEU A 69 10.86 -11.20 -16.03
N LYS A 70 11.76 -11.40 -17.01
CA LYS A 70 12.75 -10.38 -17.37
C LYS A 70 12.10 -9.10 -17.89
N ALA A 71 11.03 -9.22 -18.66
CA ALA A 71 10.24 -8.08 -19.11
C ALA A 71 9.58 -7.34 -17.93
N LYS A 72 8.99 -8.08 -16.97
CA LYS A 72 8.43 -7.51 -15.73
C LYS A 72 9.48 -6.79 -14.89
N LEU A 73 10.66 -7.38 -14.67
CA LEU A 73 11.76 -6.75 -13.94
C LEU A 73 12.24 -5.46 -14.62
N LYS A 74 12.33 -5.46 -15.95
CA LYS A 74 12.68 -4.26 -16.73
C LYS A 74 11.60 -3.18 -16.61
N GLY A 75 10.33 -3.58 -16.68
CA GLY A 75 9.19 -2.68 -16.47
C GLY A 75 9.19 -2.06 -15.08
N LEU A 76 9.38 -2.89 -14.05
CA LEU A 76 9.47 -2.48 -12.65
C LEU A 76 10.62 -1.50 -12.41
N SER A 77 11.82 -1.81 -12.92
CA SER A 77 12.96 -0.90 -12.83
C SER A 77 12.65 0.46 -13.47
N LYS A 78 12.02 0.47 -14.65
CA LYS A 78 11.63 1.71 -15.33
C LYS A 78 10.62 2.53 -14.51
N THR A 79 9.58 1.91 -13.94
CA THR A 79 8.59 2.64 -13.14
C THR A 79 9.16 3.17 -11.84
N VAL A 80 10.09 2.44 -11.22
CA VAL A 80 10.79 2.89 -10.02
C VAL A 80 11.66 4.11 -10.31
N THR A 81 12.44 4.11 -11.40
CA THR A 81 13.22 5.29 -11.82
C THR A 81 12.34 6.50 -12.09
N GLN A 82 11.14 6.31 -12.63
CA GLN A 82 10.18 7.41 -12.82
C GLN A 82 9.62 7.92 -11.49
N ALA A 83 9.31 7.03 -10.55
CA ALA A 83 8.82 7.40 -9.23
C ALA A 83 9.87 8.15 -8.40
N GLU A 84 11.15 7.77 -8.48
CA GLU A 84 12.24 8.46 -7.78
C GLU A 84 12.35 9.93 -8.20
N GLN A 85 12.07 10.25 -9.46
CA GLN A 85 12.13 11.62 -9.98
C GLN A 85 10.97 12.51 -9.48
N GLU A 86 9.90 11.91 -8.97
CA GLU A 86 8.71 12.63 -8.49
C GLU A 86 8.76 12.93 -6.99
N ILE A 87 9.63 12.25 -6.24
CA ILE A 87 9.76 12.46 -4.80
C ILE A 87 10.66 13.67 -4.58
N PRO A 88 10.19 14.71 -3.86
CA PRO A 88 11.04 15.86 -3.55
C PRO A 88 12.28 15.38 -2.77
N PRO A 89 13.47 15.97 -3.03
CA PRO A 89 14.69 15.57 -2.34
C PRO A 89 14.47 15.66 -0.84
N ALA A 90 14.82 14.58 -0.13
CA ALA A 90 14.67 14.51 1.32
C ALA A 90 15.31 15.74 1.94
N THR A 91 14.48 16.58 2.57
CA THR A 91 14.98 17.70 3.38
C THR A 91 15.81 17.10 4.51
N GLU A 92 16.96 17.70 4.82
CA GLU A 92 18.01 17.15 5.69
C GLU A 92 17.46 16.36 6.90
N PRO A 93 18.12 15.24 7.27
CA PRO A 93 17.65 14.37 8.34
C PRO A 93 17.53 15.15 9.64
N ILE A 94 16.30 15.49 10.01
CA ILE A 94 15.99 16.12 11.29
C ILE A 94 16.37 15.10 12.36
N MET A 95 17.29 15.47 13.28
CA MET A 95 17.72 14.58 14.37
C MET A 95 16.51 14.02 15.13
N ILE A 96 16.21 12.74 14.91
CA ILE A 96 15.03 12.05 15.42
C ILE A 96 15.30 11.54 16.84
N SER A 97 14.32 11.73 17.73
CA SER A 97 14.29 11.18 19.09
C SER A 97 14.25 9.65 19.08
N LYS A 98 14.95 9.02 20.05
CA LYS A 98 15.24 7.59 20.21
C LYS A 98 14.02 6.69 20.48
N THR A 99 13.04 6.62 19.59
CA THR A 99 12.17 5.44 19.49
C THR A 99 12.93 4.36 18.70
N LYS A 100 12.84 3.08 19.11
CA LYS A 100 13.51 1.92 18.46
C LYS A 100 12.91 1.60 17.08
N THR A 101 12.79 2.60 16.22
CA THR A 101 12.53 2.37 14.80
C THR A 101 13.88 2.06 14.18
N TYR A 102 14.07 0.84 13.71
CA TYR A 102 15.25 0.51 12.91
C TYR A 102 15.30 1.47 11.74
N SER A 103 16.46 2.11 11.51
CA SER A 103 16.59 2.98 10.35
C SER A 103 16.45 2.13 9.08
N THR A 104 15.95 2.74 8.01
CA THR A 104 15.88 2.09 6.70
C THR A 104 17.24 1.55 6.26
N ASP A 105 18.35 2.17 6.68
CA ASP A 105 19.70 1.67 6.45
C ASP A 105 20.01 0.37 7.21
N GLN A 106 19.59 0.24 8.48
CA GLN A 106 19.75 -1.00 9.25
C GLN A 106 18.94 -2.14 8.64
N ILE A 107 17.72 -1.85 8.21
CA ILE A 107 16.86 -2.82 7.51
C ILE A 107 17.51 -3.23 6.18
N THR A 108 18.04 -2.27 5.43
CA THR A 108 18.75 -2.52 4.17
C THR A 108 19.93 -3.46 4.37
N GLU A 109 20.79 -3.17 5.35
CA GLU A 109 21.94 -4.02 5.68
C GLU A 109 21.50 -5.44 6.08
N GLN A 110 20.46 -5.57 6.89
CA GLN A 110 19.91 -6.86 7.29
C GLN A 110 19.42 -7.67 6.07
N ILE A 111 18.71 -7.03 5.14
CA ILE A 111 18.21 -7.69 3.92
C ILE A 111 19.36 -8.10 3.01
N LEU A 112 20.39 -7.27 2.86
CA LEU A 112 21.57 -7.60 2.06
C LEU A 112 22.37 -8.76 2.68
N GLN A 113 22.52 -8.75 4.01
CA GLN A 113 23.13 -9.86 4.73
C GLN A 113 22.34 -11.15 4.54
N GLU A 114 21.01 -11.11 4.66
CA GLU A 114 20.15 -12.26 4.42
C GLU A 114 20.24 -12.75 2.96
N ALA A 115 20.29 -11.83 2.00
CA ALA A 115 20.39 -12.13 0.58
C ALA A 115 21.69 -12.87 0.22
N SER A 116 22.77 -12.62 0.95
CA SER A 116 24.04 -13.36 0.77
C SER A 116 23.93 -14.85 1.10
N SER A 117 23.00 -15.21 1.99
CA SER A 117 22.78 -16.58 2.46
C SER A 117 21.59 -17.25 1.78
N SER A 118 20.52 -16.49 1.54
CA SER A 118 19.30 -16.96 0.90
C SER A 118 18.57 -15.78 0.22
N PRO A 119 18.84 -15.51 -1.07
CA PRO A 119 18.18 -14.44 -1.81
C PRO A 119 16.65 -14.54 -1.75
N ARG A 120 16.10 -15.76 -1.84
CA ARG A 120 14.65 -15.97 -1.80
C ARG A 120 14.05 -15.60 -0.44
N ALA A 121 14.70 -15.94 0.67
CA ALA A 121 14.23 -15.56 2.00
C ALA A 121 14.27 -14.04 2.19
N ALA A 122 15.37 -13.40 1.76
CA ALA A 122 15.52 -11.95 1.79
C ALA A 122 14.43 -11.24 0.97
N LEU A 123 14.07 -11.73 -0.22
CA LEU A 123 12.98 -11.17 -1.02
C LEU A 123 11.61 -11.28 -0.33
N ILE A 124 11.34 -12.42 0.32
CA ILE A 124 10.10 -12.61 1.09
C ILE A 124 10.05 -11.63 2.26
N HIS A 125 11.15 -11.53 3.01
CA HIS A 125 11.27 -10.65 4.16
C HIS A 125 11.11 -9.17 3.75
N LEU A 126 11.76 -8.76 2.66
CA LEU A 126 11.61 -7.42 2.09
C LEU A 126 10.15 -7.11 1.72
N GLY A 127 9.44 -8.07 1.12
CA GLY A 127 8.01 -7.90 0.81
C GLY A 127 7.15 -7.63 2.04
N VAL A 128 7.40 -8.33 3.16
CA VAL A 128 6.72 -8.09 4.44
C VAL A 128 7.01 -6.69 4.98
N ILE A 129 8.28 -6.25 4.89
CA ILE A 129 8.68 -4.90 5.34
C ILE A 129 7.98 -3.82 4.50
N ILE A 130 7.95 -3.95 3.18
CA ILE A 130 7.29 -3.00 2.28
C ILE A 130 5.79 -2.92 2.58
N GLU A 131 5.12 -4.06 2.77
CA GLU A 131 3.71 -4.08 3.14
C GLU A 131 3.49 -3.35 4.47
N ARG A 132 4.29 -3.67 5.49
CA ARG A 132 4.26 -3.02 6.81
C ARG A 132 4.42 -1.50 6.70
N GLN A 133 5.41 -1.02 5.96
CA GLN A 133 5.65 0.43 5.81
C GLN A 133 4.51 1.12 5.06
N THR A 134 3.96 0.47 4.04
CA THR A 134 2.80 1.00 3.30
C THR A 134 1.57 1.10 4.21
N ARG A 135 1.35 0.11 5.09
CA ARG A 135 0.26 0.12 6.08
C ARG A 135 0.46 1.21 7.13
N LEU A 136 1.70 1.41 7.60
CA LEU A 136 2.05 2.52 8.51
C LEU A 136 1.79 3.88 7.85
N LEU A 137 2.17 4.06 6.60
CA LEU A 137 1.90 5.28 5.85
C LEU A 137 0.40 5.57 5.76
N LEU A 138 -0.42 4.55 5.48
CA LEU A 138 -1.88 4.68 5.48
C LEU A 138 -2.41 5.08 6.87
N ALA A 139 -1.90 4.46 7.93
CA ALA A 139 -2.30 4.77 9.31
C ALA A 139 -1.98 6.22 9.72
N LYS A 140 -0.87 6.77 9.23
CA LYS A 140 -0.45 8.14 9.55
C LYS A 140 -1.22 9.21 8.76
N THR A 141 -1.88 8.83 7.66
CA THR A 141 -2.51 9.81 6.75
C THR A 141 -4.00 10.06 7.01
N ASN A 142 -4.70 9.28 7.85
CA ASN A 142 -6.01 9.61 8.45
C ASN A 142 -7.26 9.67 7.57
N TRP A 143 -7.40 8.80 6.58
CA TRP A 143 -8.58 8.89 5.70
C TRP A 143 -9.51 7.69 5.73
N ILE A 144 -9.20 6.66 6.53
CA ILE A 144 -9.98 5.43 6.61
C ILE A 144 -9.82 4.89 8.03
N LYS A 145 -10.90 4.37 8.66
CA LYS A 145 -10.79 3.40 9.76
C LYS A 145 -10.06 2.19 9.18
N PRO A 146 -8.74 2.04 9.32
CA PRO A 146 -8.00 1.01 8.62
C PRO A 146 -8.53 -0.32 9.14
N SER A 147 -9.33 -1.00 8.31
CA SER A 147 -9.77 -2.34 8.66
C SER A 147 -8.50 -3.18 8.75
N PRO A 148 -8.28 -3.92 9.85
CA PRO A 148 -7.14 -4.81 9.97
C PRO A 148 -7.07 -5.83 8.81
N HIS A 149 -8.16 -5.98 8.06
CA HIS A 149 -8.30 -6.92 6.95
C HIS A 149 -8.12 -6.28 5.56
N LEU A 150 -7.66 -5.02 5.45
CA LEU A 150 -7.32 -4.46 4.15
C LEU A 150 -6.14 -5.24 3.55
N ASN A 151 -6.39 -5.85 2.39
CA ASN A 151 -5.34 -6.46 1.59
C ASN A 151 -4.39 -5.40 1.02
N PHE A 152 -3.18 -5.81 0.65
CA PHE A 152 -2.14 -4.89 0.19
C PHE A 152 -2.56 -4.08 -1.04
N SER A 153 -3.27 -4.69 -1.99
CA SER A 153 -3.78 -4.00 -3.19
C SER A 153 -4.76 -2.88 -2.85
N ALA A 154 -5.64 -3.09 -1.86
CA ALA A 154 -6.59 -2.07 -1.42
C ALA A 154 -5.85 -0.88 -0.78
N ILE A 155 -4.82 -1.15 0.03
CA ILE A 155 -3.98 -0.12 0.64
C ILE A 155 -3.33 0.75 -0.44
N ILE A 156 -2.73 0.14 -1.47
CA ILE A 156 -2.11 0.86 -2.58
C ILE A 156 -3.13 1.75 -3.31
N SER A 157 -4.29 1.18 -3.66
CA SER A 157 -5.34 1.93 -4.36
C SER A 157 -5.85 3.12 -3.55
N TYR A 158 -5.96 2.97 -2.22
CA TYR A 158 -6.36 4.08 -1.36
C TYR A 158 -5.33 5.19 -1.28
N LEU A 159 -4.05 4.85 -1.17
CA LEU A 159 -2.98 5.85 -1.17
C LEU A 159 -2.95 6.63 -2.51
N GLU A 160 -3.19 5.93 -3.63
CA GLU A 160 -3.27 6.52 -4.97
C GLU A 160 -4.47 7.47 -5.13
N GLU A 161 -5.68 7.01 -4.78
CA GLU A 161 -6.91 7.79 -4.88
C GLU A 161 -6.82 9.12 -4.13
N ARG A 162 -6.11 9.11 -3.00
CA ARG A 162 -5.88 10.28 -2.14
C ARG A 162 -4.65 11.09 -2.52
N LYS A 163 -3.90 10.69 -3.56
CA LYS A 163 -2.70 11.38 -4.06
C LYS A 163 -1.59 11.52 -3.01
N PHE A 164 -1.52 10.61 -2.03
CA PHE A 164 -0.41 10.57 -1.06
C PHE A 164 0.85 9.94 -1.65
N VAL A 165 0.66 9.09 -2.64
CA VAL A 165 1.71 8.44 -3.41
C VAL A 165 1.48 8.75 -4.89
N SER A 166 2.56 8.83 -5.66
CA SER A 166 2.43 9.01 -7.10
C SER A 166 1.94 7.73 -7.78
N VAL A 167 1.36 7.88 -8.97
CA VAL A 167 0.91 6.75 -9.80
C VAL A 167 2.08 5.82 -10.17
N ASN A 168 3.28 6.37 -10.32
CA ASN A 168 4.47 5.57 -10.60
C ASN A 168 4.90 4.72 -9.40
N LEU A 169 4.81 5.25 -8.18
CA LEU A 169 5.10 4.50 -6.97
C LEU A 169 4.06 3.37 -6.75
N THR A 170 2.77 3.64 -6.98
CA THR A 170 1.72 2.62 -6.84
C THR A 170 1.86 1.51 -7.87
N SER A 171 2.17 1.87 -9.12
CA SER A 171 2.50 0.93 -10.18
C SER A 171 3.70 0.06 -9.83
N SER A 172 4.76 0.67 -9.27
CA SER A 172 5.95 -0.05 -8.82
C SER A 172 5.66 -1.02 -7.67
N LEU A 173 4.81 -0.64 -6.71
CA LEU A 173 4.39 -1.53 -5.62
C LEU A 173 3.62 -2.74 -6.12
N ARG A 174 2.68 -2.54 -7.07
CA ARG A 174 1.92 -3.64 -7.69
C ARG A 174 2.83 -4.59 -8.46
N MET A 175 3.69 -4.03 -9.33
CA MET A 175 4.65 -4.83 -10.11
C MET A 175 5.64 -5.59 -9.23
N PHE A 176 6.15 -4.96 -8.16
CA PHE A 176 7.02 -5.64 -7.21
C PHE A 176 6.31 -6.83 -6.54
N TRP A 177 5.05 -6.64 -6.12
CA TRP A 177 4.25 -7.72 -5.53
C TRP A 177 4.05 -8.89 -6.49
N ASP A 178 3.74 -8.61 -7.75
CA ASP A 178 3.58 -9.62 -8.79
C ASP A 178 4.89 -10.38 -9.07
N VAL A 179 6.00 -9.65 -9.25
CA VAL A 179 7.33 -10.23 -9.44
C VAL A 179 7.73 -11.10 -8.26
N ARG A 180 7.49 -10.64 -7.02
CA ARG A 180 7.76 -11.41 -5.80
C ARG A 180 6.95 -12.69 -5.77
N ASN A 181 5.67 -12.65 -6.11
CA ASN A 181 4.84 -13.86 -6.15
C ASN A 181 5.33 -14.85 -7.22
N ASP A 182 5.68 -14.36 -8.41
CA ASP A 182 6.25 -15.18 -9.47
C ASP A 182 7.57 -15.83 -9.02
N LEU A 183 8.49 -15.07 -8.43
CA LEU A 183 9.81 -15.56 -7.97
C LEU A 183 9.73 -16.53 -6.78
N VAL A 184 8.77 -16.33 -5.87
CA VAL A 184 8.57 -17.19 -4.70
C VAL A 184 7.89 -18.51 -5.07
N HIS A 185 6.95 -18.49 -6.02
CA HIS A 185 6.17 -19.68 -6.40
C HIS A 185 6.72 -20.43 -7.61
N SER A 186 7.65 -19.85 -8.36
CA SER A 186 8.33 -20.54 -9.45
C SER A 186 9.29 -21.63 -8.94
N SER A 187 9.21 -22.79 -9.58
CA SER A 187 10.03 -23.98 -9.28
C SER A 187 11.54 -23.74 -9.53
N GLU A 188 12.36 -24.66 -9.02
CA GLU A 188 13.84 -24.68 -8.86
C GLU A 188 14.76 -24.12 -9.98
N ASP A 189 14.25 -23.73 -11.16
CA ASP A 189 15.05 -23.24 -12.30
C ASP A 189 15.24 -21.71 -12.32
N GLN A 190 14.93 -20.99 -11.23
CA GLN A 190 15.12 -19.53 -11.15
C GLN A 190 16.59 -19.16 -10.96
N ASN A 191 17.04 -18.12 -11.67
CA ASN A 191 18.36 -17.55 -11.51
C ASN A 191 18.36 -16.61 -10.29
N ASP A 192 19.26 -16.85 -9.33
CA ASP A 192 19.45 -15.98 -8.16
C ASP A 192 19.71 -14.52 -8.57
N GLU A 193 20.28 -14.28 -9.75
CA GLU A 193 20.47 -12.93 -10.31
C GLU A 193 19.15 -12.15 -10.46
N ASP A 194 18.06 -12.80 -10.87
CA ASP A 194 16.76 -12.16 -11.04
C ASP A 194 16.12 -11.85 -9.67
N ILE A 195 16.39 -12.69 -8.65
CA ILE A 195 15.97 -12.45 -7.26
C ILE A 195 16.75 -11.27 -6.66
N LEU A 196 18.07 -11.24 -6.84
CA LEU A 196 18.91 -10.14 -6.36
C LEU A 196 18.50 -8.81 -7.02
N ARG A 197 18.22 -8.81 -8.33
CA ARG A 197 17.68 -7.63 -9.02
C ARG A 197 16.34 -7.18 -8.44
N ALA A 198 15.43 -8.11 -8.11
CA ALA A 198 14.17 -7.78 -7.47
C ALA A 198 14.37 -7.19 -6.06
N ILE A 199 15.35 -7.69 -5.30
CA ILE A 199 15.72 -7.14 -3.99
C ILE A 199 16.21 -5.71 -4.12
N ASP A 200 17.14 -5.43 -5.03
CA ASP A 200 17.66 -4.08 -5.26
C ASP A 200 16.52 -3.09 -5.57
N ILE A 201 15.60 -3.48 -6.46
CA ILE A 201 14.46 -2.65 -6.80
C ILE A 201 13.50 -2.48 -5.60
N GLY A 202 13.26 -3.55 -4.84
CA GLY A 202 12.43 -3.49 -3.63
C GLY A 202 13.02 -2.58 -2.55
N LEU A 203 14.35 -2.56 -2.39
CA LEU A 203 15.03 -1.67 -1.45
C LEU A 203 14.88 -0.20 -1.87
N THR A 204 14.90 0.09 -3.17
CA THR A 204 14.57 1.43 -3.68
C THR A 204 13.13 1.80 -3.36
N ILE A 205 12.16 0.90 -3.59
CA ILE A 205 10.75 1.13 -3.24
C ILE A 205 10.57 1.42 -1.75
N LEU A 206 11.26 0.67 -0.89
CA LEU A 206 11.25 0.88 0.55
C LEU A 206 11.73 2.28 0.93
N LYS A 207 12.86 2.73 0.36
CA LYS A 207 13.38 4.08 0.55
C LYS A 207 12.42 5.16 0.06
N MET A 208 11.75 4.93 -1.07
CA MET A 208 10.73 5.84 -1.59
C MET A 208 9.54 5.96 -0.63
N ILE A 209 9.04 4.86 -0.07
CA ILE A 209 7.94 4.89 0.92
C ILE A 209 8.37 5.67 2.17
N ASP A 210 9.55 5.37 2.71
CA ASP A 210 10.08 6.00 3.92
C ASP A 210 10.34 7.50 3.74
N GLY A 211 10.74 7.90 2.52
CA GLY A 211 10.97 9.29 2.14
C GLY A 211 9.71 10.15 2.00
N ILE A 212 8.51 9.55 2.00
CA ILE A 212 7.26 10.31 1.87
C ILE A 212 7.05 11.17 3.12
N PRO A 213 7.01 12.51 2.99
CA PRO A 213 6.76 13.39 4.12
C PRO A 213 5.37 13.13 4.71
N HIS A 214 5.33 12.79 5.99
CA HIS A 214 4.08 12.55 6.71
C HIS A 214 4.11 13.20 8.09
N GLU A 215 2.93 13.52 8.61
CA GLU A 215 2.80 14.06 9.96
C GLU A 215 3.16 12.99 10.98
N ARG A 216 3.87 13.39 12.04
CA ARG A 216 4.22 12.52 13.15
C ARG A 216 3.57 13.02 14.44
N ASN A 217 2.88 12.13 15.12
CA ASN A 217 2.07 12.45 16.30
C ASN A 217 2.53 11.61 17.50
N VAL A 218 3.22 12.26 18.44
CA VAL A 218 3.79 11.59 19.62
C VAL A 218 3.12 12.12 20.88
N VAL A 219 2.69 11.23 21.77
CA VAL A 219 2.04 11.60 23.03
C VAL A 219 3.01 12.35 23.94
N TYR A 220 2.70 13.61 24.21
CA TYR A 220 3.44 14.47 25.13
C TYR A 220 2.88 14.39 26.56
N HIS A 221 1.57 14.62 26.72
CA HIS A 221 0.85 14.44 28.00
C HIS A 221 -0.44 13.64 27.76
N PRO A 222 -0.55 12.40 28.28
CA PRO A 222 -1.79 11.64 28.24
C PRO A 222 -2.72 12.03 29.39
N GLY A 223 -4.03 11.84 29.21
CA GLY A 223 -5.01 11.89 30.30
C GLY A 223 -5.22 13.26 30.92
N VAL A 224 -5.14 14.32 30.13
CA VAL A 224 -5.36 15.69 30.58
C VAL A 224 -6.84 15.92 30.87
N ASP A 225 -7.17 16.54 31.99
CA ASP A 225 -8.56 16.87 32.29
C ASP A 225 -9.08 18.01 31.41
N VAL A 226 -10.29 17.85 30.89
CA VAL A 226 -10.95 18.79 29.98
C VAL A 226 -12.24 19.30 30.61
N PHE A 227 -12.55 20.58 30.40
CA PHE A 227 -13.64 21.30 31.04
C PHE A 227 -14.54 21.99 30.01
N GLU A 228 -15.81 22.20 30.39
CA GLU A 228 -16.85 22.86 29.58
C GLU A 228 -16.88 24.38 29.74
N ASP A 229 -16.09 24.92 30.66
CA ASP A 229 -16.05 26.32 31.02
C ASP A 229 -14.63 26.86 31.12
N GLU A 230 -14.46 28.15 30.81
CA GLU A 230 -13.17 28.84 30.83
C GLU A 230 -12.52 28.89 32.22
N GLU A 231 -13.29 28.75 33.30
CA GLU A 231 -12.74 28.73 34.67
C GLU A 231 -12.26 27.32 35.09
N CYS A 232 -12.48 26.31 34.24
CA CYS A 232 -12.19 24.90 34.48
C CYS A 232 -12.81 24.38 35.78
N LYS A 233 -14.13 24.60 35.95
CA LYS A 233 -14.92 24.14 37.10
C LYS A 233 -15.80 22.93 36.77
N ILE A 234 -16.30 22.84 35.55
CA ILE A 234 -17.21 21.79 35.06
C ILE A 234 -16.39 20.84 34.18
N LYS A 235 -15.87 19.79 34.79
CA LYS A 235 -15.12 18.75 34.06
C LYS A 235 -16.05 17.96 33.14
N ARG A 236 -15.62 17.72 31.89
CA ARG A 236 -16.33 16.83 30.96
C ARG A 236 -16.22 15.38 31.46
N PRO A 237 -17.34 14.69 31.74
CA PRO A 237 -17.28 13.31 32.21
C PRO A 237 -16.81 12.38 31.09
N ASN A 238 -15.95 11.41 31.44
CA ASN A 238 -15.46 10.36 30.53
C ASN A 238 -14.68 10.83 29.29
N ILE A 239 -14.29 12.10 29.23
CA ILE A 239 -13.45 12.65 28.17
C ILE A 239 -12.15 13.15 28.79
N LEU A 240 -11.04 12.76 28.19
CA LEU A 240 -9.71 13.27 28.48
C LEU A 240 -9.18 14.04 27.27
N GLY A 241 -8.19 14.87 27.51
CA GLY A 241 -7.34 15.47 26.52
C GLY A 241 -6.08 14.64 26.36
N VAL A 242 -5.61 14.51 25.12
CA VAL A 242 -4.25 14.06 24.84
C VAL A 242 -3.49 15.20 24.18
N ILE A 243 -2.37 15.58 24.76
CA ILE A 243 -1.45 16.56 24.14
C ILE A 243 -0.44 15.79 23.32
N LEU A 244 -0.40 16.07 22.02
CA LEU A 244 0.51 15.49 21.06
C LEU A 244 1.59 16.51 20.68
N ASP A 245 2.84 16.06 20.63
CA ASP A 245 3.91 16.74 19.90
C ASP A 245 3.77 16.35 18.43
N THR A 246 3.18 17.26 17.66
CA THR A 246 2.93 17.08 16.23
C THR A 246 4.05 17.70 15.43
N THR A 247 4.73 16.88 14.64
CA THR A 247 5.73 17.33 13.66
C THR A 247 5.11 17.29 12.26
N SER A 248 5.09 18.43 11.57
CA SER A 248 4.53 18.53 10.21
C SER A 248 5.27 17.64 9.21
N PRO A 249 4.68 17.31 8.05
CA PRO A 249 5.43 16.72 6.94
C PRO A 249 6.70 17.54 6.65
N GLY A 250 7.84 16.86 6.51
CA GLY A 250 9.16 17.49 6.32
C GLY A 250 9.74 18.15 7.60
N GLY A 251 9.02 18.06 8.73
CA GLY A 251 9.43 18.50 10.06
C GLY A 251 9.79 19.96 10.24
N ALA A 252 9.34 20.82 9.34
CA ALA A 252 9.50 22.27 9.42
C ALA A 252 8.83 22.89 10.65
N ILE A 253 7.71 22.31 11.12
CA ILE A 253 6.92 22.83 12.23
C ILE A 253 6.75 21.74 13.28
N LYS A 254 7.11 22.06 14.53
CA LYS A 254 6.78 21.28 15.71
C LYS A 254 5.84 22.08 16.59
N GLN A 255 4.70 21.51 16.93
CA GLN A 255 3.70 22.17 17.77
C GLN A 255 3.03 21.16 18.70
N LYS A 256 2.72 21.62 19.91
CA LYS A 256 1.90 20.86 20.85
C LYS A 256 0.43 21.15 20.56
N ARG A 257 -0.35 20.09 20.33
CA ARG A 257 -1.79 20.17 20.06
C ARG A 257 -2.54 19.27 21.03
N ILE A 258 -3.67 19.73 21.55
CA ILE A 258 -4.53 18.93 22.43
C ILE A 258 -5.77 18.47 21.67
N PHE A 259 -6.16 17.21 21.86
CA PHE A 259 -7.36 16.63 21.26
C PHE A 259 -8.18 15.85 22.28
N PRO A 260 -9.52 15.81 22.14
CA PRO A 260 -10.35 15.00 23.00
C PRO A 260 -10.18 13.51 22.70
N THR A 261 -10.24 12.67 23.72
CA THR A 261 -10.15 11.23 23.57
C THR A 261 -10.84 10.52 24.74
N THR A 262 -11.43 9.35 24.49
CA THR A 262 -11.83 8.40 25.53
C THR A 262 -10.75 7.36 25.83
N ARG A 263 -9.67 7.32 25.03
CA ARG A 263 -8.61 6.31 25.16
C ARG A 263 -7.55 6.76 26.16
N SER A 264 -6.90 5.77 26.77
CA SER A 264 -5.71 5.97 27.60
C SER A 264 -4.45 5.69 26.79
N TYR A 265 -3.52 6.65 26.79
CA TYR A 265 -2.25 6.55 26.07
C TYR A 265 -1.06 6.56 27.02
N LYS A 266 0.09 6.09 26.53
CA LYS A 266 1.38 6.21 27.24
C LYS A 266 2.16 7.39 26.70
N LYS A 267 2.88 8.09 27.59
CA LYS A 267 3.81 9.15 27.18
C LYS A 267 4.85 8.59 26.21
N SER A 268 5.22 9.40 25.22
CA SER A 268 6.17 9.07 24.14
C SER A 268 5.69 8.00 23.15
N GLN A 269 4.43 7.59 23.21
CA GLN A 269 3.84 6.68 22.24
C GLN A 269 3.55 7.42 20.93
N GLU A 270 3.90 6.82 19.79
CA GLU A 270 3.55 7.35 18.46
C GLU A 270 2.19 6.78 18.03
N LEU A 271 1.29 7.66 17.61
CA LEU A 271 -0.08 7.32 17.28
C LEU A 271 -0.36 7.49 15.79
N SER A 272 -1.26 6.64 15.27
CA SER A 272 -1.92 6.88 14.00
C SER A 272 -2.79 8.14 14.09
N TRP A 273 -3.09 8.70 12.94
CA TRP A 273 -3.98 9.84 12.84
C TRP A 273 -5.35 9.26 12.51
N GLU A 274 -6.24 9.11 13.51
CA GLU A 274 -7.57 8.51 13.36
C GLU A 274 -8.60 9.25 14.22
N TRP A 275 -9.81 9.47 13.67
CA TRP A 275 -10.90 10.20 14.33
C TRP A 275 -12.19 9.40 14.39
N ASN A 276 -12.94 9.62 15.47
CA ASN A 276 -14.29 9.16 15.65
C ASN A 276 -15.25 10.35 15.55
N PHE A 277 -15.93 10.44 14.41
CA PHE A 277 -16.90 11.50 14.12
C PHE A 277 -18.28 11.25 14.74
N ASP A 278 -18.50 10.09 15.39
CA ASP A 278 -19.74 9.81 16.12
C ASP A 278 -19.80 10.61 17.44
N ILE A 279 -18.65 11.08 17.93
CA ILE A 279 -18.51 11.94 19.11
C ILE A 279 -17.91 13.27 18.68
N ILE A 280 -18.73 14.32 18.71
CA ILE A 280 -18.31 15.70 18.44
C ILE A 280 -18.48 16.50 19.73
N LEU A 281 -17.39 17.10 20.17
CA LEU A 281 -17.33 17.90 21.39
C LEU A 281 -17.26 19.37 21.04
N GLY A 282 -18.06 20.18 21.72
CA GLY A 282 -18.02 21.64 21.59
C GLY A 282 -16.79 22.25 22.25
N GLU A 283 -16.86 23.58 22.44
CA GLU A 283 -15.78 24.37 23.04
C GLU A 283 -15.34 23.79 24.38
N SER A 284 -14.03 23.75 24.60
CA SER A 284 -13.45 23.12 25.78
C SER A 284 -12.18 23.83 26.23
N TRP A 285 -11.89 23.72 27.52
CA TRP A 285 -10.72 24.30 28.17
C TRP A 285 -9.97 23.24 28.97
N TYR A 286 -8.70 23.50 29.27
CA TYR A 286 -7.87 22.61 30.07
C TYR A 286 -6.84 23.40 30.87
N ARG A 287 -6.27 22.76 31.89
CA ARG A 287 -5.10 23.28 32.62
C ARG A 287 -3.85 22.61 32.06
N GLU A 288 -2.95 23.41 31.49
CA GLU A 288 -1.70 22.88 30.91
C GLU A 288 -0.89 22.13 31.99
N PRO A 289 -0.53 20.84 31.79
CA PRO A 289 0.09 20.06 32.85
C PRO A 289 1.39 20.65 33.40
N ASP A 290 2.19 21.30 32.55
CA ASP A 290 3.49 21.86 32.94
C ASP A 290 3.37 23.24 33.61
N THR A 291 2.54 24.14 33.08
CA THR A 291 2.44 25.54 33.57
C THR A 291 1.27 25.79 34.50
N LYS A 292 0.29 24.89 34.54
CA LYS A 292 -1.00 25.03 35.24
C LYS A 292 -1.89 26.18 34.77
N GLU A 293 -1.50 26.87 33.70
CA GLU A 293 -2.31 27.91 33.05
C GLU A 293 -3.56 27.30 32.44
N ILE A 294 -4.68 28.01 32.55
CA ILE A 294 -5.89 27.65 31.83
C ILE A 294 -5.76 28.10 30.38
N LYS A 295 -6.04 27.18 29.43
CA LYS A 295 -5.98 27.43 28.00
C LYS A 295 -7.24 26.89 27.32
N SER A 296 -7.66 27.56 26.26
CA SER A 296 -8.64 26.99 25.32
C SER A 296 -8.02 25.76 24.67
N ALA A 297 -8.76 24.66 24.67
CA ALA A 297 -8.34 23.39 24.07
C ALA A 297 -8.71 23.37 22.58
N TRP A 298 -10.01 23.58 22.29
CA TRP A 298 -10.57 23.65 20.94
C TRP A 298 -11.95 24.33 20.98
N GLY A 299 -12.42 24.84 19.83
CA GLY A 299 -13.79 25.35 19.67
C GLY A 299 -14.82 24.28 19.29
N SER A 300 -14.40 23.28 18.51
CA SER A 300 -15.17 22.07 18.21
C SER A 300 -14.19 21.00 17.72
N SER A 301 -14.36 19.75 18.13
CA SER A 301 -13.46 18.67 17.73
C SER A 301 -14.17 17.31 17.76
N ALA A 302 -13.91 16.49 16.74
CA ALA A 302 -14.22 15.07 16.80
C ALA A 302 -13.28 14.37 17.79
N GLU A 303 -13.70 13.24 18.32
CA GLU A 303 -12.85 12.45 19.21
C GLU A 303 -11.63 11.89 18.46
N PHE A 304 -10.44 12.11 19.00
CA PHE A 304 -9.20 11.49 18.54
C PHE A 304 -9.05 10.08 19.12
N ILE A 305 -8.99 9.09 18.23
CA ILE A 305 -8.93 7.66 18.59
C ILE A 305 -7.63 6.98 18.13
N GLY A 306 -6.64 7.77 17.71
CA GLY A 306 -5.34 7.33 17.19
C GLY A 306 -4.83 6.08 17.88
N ARG A 307 -4.62 5.01 17.11
CA ARG A 307 -4.04 3.76 17.61
C ARG A 307 -2.53 3.89 17.74
N PRO A 308 -1.93 3.31 18.78
CA PRO A 308 -0.49 3.08 18.78
C PRO A 308 -0.04 2.45 17.47
N LEU A 309 0.99 3.00 16.83
CA LEU A 309 1.45 2.45 15.54
C LEU A 309 1.90 0.98 15.65
N GLU A 310 2.31 0.56 16.84
CA GLU A 310 2.63 -0.84 17.16
C GLU A 310 1.42 -1.79 17.06
N GLU A 311 0.19 -1.29 17.20
CA GLU A 311 -1.05 -2.06 17.09
C GLU A 311 -1.62 -2.10 15.66
N VAL A 312 -1.14 -1.23 14.77
CA VAL A 312 -1.69 -1.09 13.41
C VAL A 312 -1.05 -2.06 12.41
N VAL A 313 0.14 -2.56 12.73
CA VAL A 313 0.92 -3.45 11.87
C VAL A 313 0.90 -4.88 12.37
#